data_AF-A0AAV6ZVU2-F1
#
_entry.id   AF-A0AAV6ZVU2-F1
#
_cell.length_a   1.000
_cell.length_b   1.000
_cell.length_c   1.000
_cell.angle_alpha   90.00
_cell.angle_beta   90.00
_cell.angle_gamma   90.00
#
_symmetry.space_group_name_H-M   'P 1'
#
loop_
_entity.id
_entity.type
_entity.pdbx_description
1 polymer ?
#
loop_
_entity_poly.entity_id
_entity_poly.type
_entity_poly.pdbx_seq_one_letter_code
_entity_poly.pdbx_strand_id
1 'polypeptide(L)'
;MKMYRGFKKEDASVQYIYTESSESLCGAAWRFNKYQYLITGRVYEGKVYTGLCNLIEKWDKLTLAQRKGLNHRYHQGCNCKIKACYYLPCFITSKSECLWTDMLSNFGTPGYQSKNYVCIKQKEGYCSWSRGWTPPDKSVINTTDP
;
A
#
# COMPACT_ATOMS: atom_id res chain seq x y z
N MET A 1 18.67 4.28 -5.48
CA MET A 1 17.32 3.71 -5.75
C MET A 1 17.23 2.34 -5.08
N LYS A 2 16.11 2.01 -4.43
CA LYS A 2 15.87 0.69 -3.82
C LYS A 2 14.57 0.11 -4.36
N MET A 3 14.61 -1.15 -4.79
CA MET A 3 13.43 -1.88 -5.27
C MET A 3 12.88 -2.76 -4.14
N TYR A 4 11.58 -2.64 -3.87
CA TYR A 4 10.88 -3.44 -2.85
C TYR A 4 10.13 -4.63 -3.45
N ARG A 5 9.66 -4.48 -4.70
CA ARG A 5 8.97 -5.52 -5.47
C ARG A 5 9.08 -5.19 -6.97
N GLY A 6 9.09 -6.21 -7.82
CA GLY A 6 9.16 -6.04 -9.28
C GLY A 6 10.08 -7.07 -9.92
N PHE A 7 11.00 -6.58 -10.76
CA PHE A 7 11.98 -7.39 -11.47
C PHE A 7 12.78 -8.31 -10.53
N LYS A 8 13.24 -9.45 -11.06
CA LYS A 8 14.26 -10.25 -10.37
C LYS A 8 15.50 -9.39 -10.16
N LYS A 9 16.14 -9.52 -9.00
CA LYS A 9 17.25 -8.67 -8.55
C LYS A 9 18.41 -8.57 -9.54
N GLU A 10 18.54 -9.55 -10.43
CA GLU A 10 19.65 -9.69 -11.37
C GLU A 10 19.44 -8.96 -12.73
N ASP A 11 18.22 -8.56 -13.12
CA ASP A 11 17.93 -8.29 -14.54
C ASP A 11 17.67 -6.83 -14.98
N ALA A 12 17.51 -5.85 -14.09
CA ALA A 12 17.31 -4.47 -14.57
C ALA A 12 17.57 -3.40 -13.51
N SER A 13 18.45 -2.45 -13.83
CA SER A 13 18.35 -1.12 -13.24
C SER A 13 17.19 -0.39 -13.93
N VAL A 14 16.17 0.01 -13.17
CA VAL A 14 15.10 0.85 -13.70
C VAL A 14 15.69 2.23 -14.00
N GLN A 15 15.94 2.53 -15.27
CA GLN A 15 16.45 3.83 -15.71
C GLN A 15 15.32 4.81 -16.02
N TYR A 16 14.17 4.29 -16.50
CA TYR A 16 13.04 5.09 -16.96
C TYR A 16 11.75 4.66 -16.28
N ILE A 17 10.91 5.65 -15.98
CA ILE A 17 9.53 5.47 -15.50
C ILE A 17 8.63 6.20 -16.50
N TYR A 18 7.65 5.49 -17.02
CA TYR A 18 6.73 5.98 -18.03
C TYR A 18 5.42 6.41 -17.39
N THR A 19 4.83 7.48 -17.89
CA THR A 19 3.51 7.99 -17.48
C THR A 19 2.90 8.75 -18.66
N GLU A 20 1.60 9.00 -18.59
CA GLU A 20 0.89 9.71 -19.66
C GLU A 20 1.32 11.18 -19.76
N SER A 21 1.13 11.78 -20.93
CA SER A 21 1.64 13.11 -21.25
C SER A 21 0.94 14.26 -20.52
N SER A 22 -0.26 14.03 -19.98
CA SER A 22 -1.04 15.06 -19.28
C SER A 22 -1.80 14.49 -18.09
N GLU A 23 -2.07 15.33 -17.09
CA GLU A 23 -2.85 14.96 -15.91
C GLU A 23 -4.27 14.49 -16.26
N SER A 24 -4.89 15.06 -17.30
CA SER A 24 -6.22 14.65 -17.78
C SER A 24 -6.26 13.21 -18.30
N LEU A 25 -5.09 12.66 -18.69
CA LEU A 25 -4.90 11.26 -19.06
C LEU A 25 -4.31 10.43 -17.91
N CYS A 26 -4.38 10.91 -16.68
CA CYS A 26 -3.76 10.30 -15.50
C CYS A 26 -2.22 10.30 -15.52
N GLY A 27 -1.60 11.20 -16.28
CA GLY A 27 -0.17 11.45 -16.27
C GLY A 27 0.29 12.07 -14.96
N ALA A 28 1.35 11.55 -14.37
CA ALA A 28 1.86 12.04 -13.09
C ALA A 28 3.09 12.94 -13.29
N ALA A 29 3.09 14.11 -12.62
CA ALA A 29 4.19 15.06 -12.63
C ALA A 29 4.85 15.15 -11.23
N TRP A 30 6.17 15.26 -11.19
CA TRP A 30 6.91 15.41 -9.94
C TRP A 30 8.20 16.21 -10.15
N ARG A 31 8.80 16.68 -9.04
CA ARG A 31 10.04 17.46 -9.08
C ARG A 31 11.24 16.53 -9.14
N PHE A 32 11.84 16.42 -10.33
CA PHE A 32 13.07 15.67 -10.55
C PHE A 32 14.22 16.22 -9.70
N ASN A 33 15.13 15.31 -9.28
CA ASN A 33 16.38 15.60 -8.57
C ASN A 33 16.29 16.40 -7.26
N LYS A 34 15.08 16.60 -6.71
CA LYS A 34 14.88 17.33 -5.45
C LYS A 34 14.54 16.44 -4.26
N TYR A 35 13.79 15.36 -4.49
CA TYR A 35 13.30 14.48 -3.43
C TYR A 35 13.46 13.01 -3.80
N GLN A 36 13.53 12.15 -2.78
CA GLN A 36 13.34 10.72 -2.94
C GLN A 36 11.85 10.40 -2.89
N TYR A 37 11.38 9.59 -3.83
CA TYR A 37 9.97 9.19 -3.94
C TYR A 37 9.82 7.68 -3.78
N LEU A 38 8.76 7.26 -3.11
CA LEU A 38 8.14 5.97 -3.35
C LEU A 38 7.30 6.09 -4.62
N ILE A 39 7.51 5.17 -5.56
CA ILE A 39 6.75 5.11 -6.80
C ILE A 39 6.22 3.68 -6.94
N THR A 40 4.90 3.54 -6.97
CA THR A 40 4.25 2.29 -7.37
C THR A 40 3.79 2.36 -8.82
N GLY A 41 3.59 1.20 -9.43
CA GLY A 41 3.18 1.13 -10.82
C GLY A 41 3.06 -0.30 -11.32
N ARG A 42 2.76 -0.42 -12.60
CA ARG A 42 2.71 -1.68 -13.33
C ARG A 42 4.03 -1.92 -14.04
N VAL A 43 4.50 -3.16 -14.00
CA VAL A 43 5.58 -3.62 -14.87
C VAL A 43 4.95 -4.29 -16.09
N TYR A 44 5.33 -3.84 -17.28
CA TYR A 44 4.89 -4.40 -18.55
C TYR A 44 6.05 -4.33 -19.55
N GLU A 45 6.38 -5.44 -20.21
CA GLU A 45 7.48 -5.55 -21.18
C GLU A 45 8.81 -4.92 -20.70
N GLY A 46 9.23 -5.22 -19.46
CA GLY A 46 10.49 -4.69 -18.94
C GLY A 46 10.45 -3.22 -18.48
N LYS A 47 9.33 -2.52 -18.68
CA LYS A 47 9.17 -1.09 -18.40
C LYS A 47 8.25 -0.87 -17.20
N VAL A 48 8.50 0.22 -16.47
CA VAL A 48 7.69 0.64 -15.32
C VAL A 48 6.75 1.76 -15.76
N TYR A 49 5.45 1.53 -15.61
CA TYR A 49 4.40 2.51 -15.90
C TYR A 49 3.73 2.98 -14.60
N THR A 50 3.57 4.28 -14.45
CA THR A 50 2.88 4.91 -13.32
C THR A 50 1.91 6.00 -13.80
N GLY A 51 1.15 6.58 -12.88
CA GLY A 51 0.14 7.59 -13.16
C GLY A 51 -0.52 8.09 -11.88
N LEU A 52 -1.44 9.05 -11.99
CA LEU A 52 -2.04 9.76 -10.85
C LEU A 52 -2.70 8.86 -9.81
N CYS A 53 -3.25 7.72 -10.23
CA CYS A 53 -3.94 6.78 -9.32
C CYS A 53 -2.97 5.87 -8.55
N ASN A 54 -1.68 5.90 -8.85
CA ASN A 54 -0.67 5.11 -8.14
C ASN A 54 -0.21 5.83 -6.87
N LEU A 55 0.36 5.07 -5.92
CA LEU A 55 0.97 5.65 -4.73
C LEU A 55 2.33 6.24 -5.12
N ILE A 56 2.34 7.55 -5.33
CA ILE A 56 3.53 8.36 -5.56
C ILE A 56 3.63 9.35 -4.41
N GLU A 57 4.61 9.16 -3.53
CA GLU A 57 4.75 9.98 -2.31
C GLU A 57 6.22 10.20 -1.99
N LYS A 58 6.55 11.34 -1.38
CA LYS A 58 7.91 11.59 -0.92
C LYS A 58 8.29 10.62 0.19
N TRP A 59 9.51 10.11 0.14
CA TRP A 59 10.00 9.08 1.05
C TRP A 59 9.98 9.53 2.53
N ASP A 60 10.25 10.81 2.78
CA ASP A 60 10.21 11.45 4.10
C ASP A 60 8.79 11.64 4.65
N LYS A 61 7.77 11.67 3.77
CA LYS A 61 6.34 11.77 4.13
C LYS A 61 5.70 10.44 4.48
N LEU A 62 6.33 9.32 4.13
CA LEU A 62 5.84 8.00 4.52
C LEU A 62 5.87 7.84 6.04
N THR A 63 4.89 7.15 6.60
CA THR A 63 4.93 6.76 8.01
C THR A 63 5.93 5.62 8.21
N LEU A 64 6.32 5.43 9.47
CA LEU A 64 7.18 4.31 9.84
C LEU A 64 6.49 2.94 9.58
N ALA A 65 5.16 2.88 9.75
CA ALA A 65 4.37 1.70 9.42
C ALA A 65 4.38 1.42 7.90
N GLN A 66 4.23 2.44 7.06
CA GLN A 66 4.31 2.28 5.60
C GLN A 66 5.69 1.82 5.14
N ARG A 67 6.77 2.43 5.66
CA ARG A 67 8.15 2.01 5.35
C ARG A 67 8.42 0.56 5.77
N LYS A 68 7.97 0.13 6.96
CA LYS A 68 8.06 -1.28 7.37
C LYS A 68 7.18 -2.19 6.52
N GLY A 69 6.00 -1.73 6.14
CA GLY A 69 5.06 -2.40 5.24
C GLY A 69 5.72 -2.82 3.94
N LEU A 70 6.40 -1.87 3.28
CA LEU A 70 7.10 -2.08 2.01
C LEU A 70 8.18 -3.17 2.07
N ASN A 71 8.86 -3.32 3.20
CA ASN A 71 9.95 -4.31 3.32
C ASN A 71 9.42 -5.76 3.40
N HIS A 72 8.28 -6.00 4.05
CA HIS A 72 7.80 -7.37 4.26
C HIS A 72 6.29 -7.51 4.48
N ARG A 73 5.67 -6.63 5.29
CA ARG A 73 4.30 -6.87 5.78
C ARG A 73 3.24 -6.76 4.69
N TYR A 74 3.40 -5.85 3.72
CA TYR A 74 2.47 -5.77 2.61
C TYR A 74 2.51 -7.04 1.73
N HIS A 75 3.65 -7.73 1.66
CA HIS A 75 3.74 -9.01 0.96
C HIS A 75 2.93 -10.11 1.67
N GLN A 76 3.03 -10.18 3.01
CA GLN A 76 2.23 -11.13 3.82
C GLN A 76 0.72 -10.93 3.66
N GLY A 77 0.29 -9.69 3.41
CA GLY A 77 -1.11 -9.32 3.22
C GLY A 77 -1.67 -9.57 1.82
N CYS A 78 -0.87 -10.01 0.85
CA CYS A 78 -1.32 -10.12 -0.56
C CYS A 78 -2.45 -11.14 -0.78
N ASN A 79 -2.64 -12.10 0.14
CA ASN A 79 -3.74 -13.05 0.10
C ASN A 79 -5.02 -12.51 0.78
N CYS A 80 -4.96 -11.32 1.37
CA CYS A 80 -6.10 -10.61 1.94
C CYS A 80 -6.57 -9.51 0.98
N LYS A 81 -7.87 -9.23 0.99
CA LYS A 81 -8.50 -8.18 0.19
C LYS A 81 -8.89 -7.01 1.08
N ILE A 82 -8.52 -5.81 0.68
CA ILE A 82 -8.99 -4.59 1.33
C ILE A 82 -10.28 -4.15 0.63
N LYS A 83 -11.38 -4.07 1.36
CA LYS A 83 -12.70 -3.65 0.85
C LYS A 83 -12.94 -2.20 1.25
N ALA A 84 -12.93 -1.29 0.28
CA ALA A 84 -13.22 0.12 0.52
C ALA A 84 -14.69 0.32 0.95
N CYS A 85 -14.89 1.14 1.97
CA CYS A 85 -16.20 1.56 2.45
C CYS A 85 -16.45 3.02 2.06
N TYR A 86 -17.27 3.23 1.04
CA TYR A 86 -17.61 4.57 0.55
C TYR A 86 -18.86 5.17 1.19
N TYR A 87 -19.83 4.32 1.57
CA TYR A 87 -21.11 4.74 2.16
C TYR A 87 -21.58 3.70 3.17
N LEU A 88 -22.16 4.15 4.28
CA LEU A 88 -22.69 3.26 5.31
C LEU A 88 -24.07 2.70 4.90
N PRO A 89 -24.40 1.47 5.32
CA PRO A 89 -23.59 0.56 6.12
C PRO A 89 -22.62 -0.29 5.26
N CYS A 90 -21.47 -0.65 5.82
CA CYS A 90 -20.44 -1.46 5.16
C CYS A 90 -20.11 -2.71 5.96
N PHE A 91 -20.01 -3.85 5.28
CA PHE A 91 -19.68 -5.13 5.91
C PHE A 91 -18.68 -5.92 5.06
N ILE A 92 -17.86 -6.73 5.72
CA ILE A 92 -17.05 -7.75 5.05
C ILE A 92 -17.96 -8.86 4.52
N THR A 93 -17.59 -9.42 3.38
CA THR A 93 -18.33 -10.49 2.69
C THR A 93 -17.61 -11.84 2.76
N SER A 94 -16.34 -11.85 3.18
CA SER A 94 -15.57 -13.08 3.39
C SER A 94 -14.59 -12.93 4.55
N LYS A 95 -14.08 -14.06 5.06
CA LYS A 95 -13.00 -14.09 6.06
C LYS A 95 -11.67 -13.56 5.52
N SER A 96 -11.52 -13.36 4.21
CA SER A 96 -10.30 -12.84 3.59
C SER A 96 -10.31 -11.33 3.39
N GLU A 97 -11.29 -10.61 3.94
CA GLU A 97 -11.47 -9.17 3.76
C GLU A 97 -11.18 -8.35 5.01
N CYS A 98 -10.52 -7.19 4.84
CA CYS A 98 -10.49 -6.12 5.84
C CYS A 98 -11.25 -4.91 5.32
N LEU A 99 -12.11 -4.32 6.15
CA LEU A 99 -12.89 -3.15 5.76
C LEU A 99 -12.08 -1.85 5.92
N TRP A 100 -11.97 -1.06 4.85
CA TRP A 100 -11.26 0.21 4.84
C TRP A 100 -12.24 1.38 4.93
N THR A 101 -12.28 2.00 6.10
CA THR A 101 -13.23 3.05 6.49
C THR A 101 -12.65 4.46 6.39
N ASP A 102 -11.35 4.62 6.11
CA ASP A 102 -10.78 5.96 5.86
C ASP A 102 -11.55 6.70 4.76
N MET A 103 -12.08 5.97 3.77
CA MET A 103 -12.85 6.53 2.65
C MET A 103 -14.13 7.25 3.06
N LEU A 104 -14.70 6.97 4.24
CA LEU A 104 -15.88 7.68 4.75
C LEU A 104 -15.57 9.12 5.17
N SER A 105 -14.34 9.39 5.61
CA SER A 105 -13.92 10.67 6.21
C SER A 105 -12.84 11.39 5.42
N ASN A 106 -12.10 10.67 4.57
CA ASN A 106 -10.91 11.14 3.89
C ASN A 106 -10.99 10.76 2.40
N PHE A 107 -11.98 11.27 1.67
CA PHE A 107 -12.06 11.07 0.23
C PHE A 107 -10.77 11.56 -0.44
N GLY A 108 -10.05 10.63 -1.07
CA GLY A 108 -8.83 10.92 -1.83
C GLY A 108 -7.59 11.24 -1.01
N THR A 109 -7.61 11.16 0.33
CA THR A 109 -6.40 11.39 1.16
C THR A 109 -6.10 10.19 2.07
N PRO A 110 -4.81 9.90 2.35
CA PRO A 110 -4.47 8.79 3.25
C PRO A 110 -4.96 9.05 4.68
N GLY A 111 -6.00 8.31 5.09
CA GLY A 111 -6.52 8.33 6.45
C GLY A 111 -5.69 7.49 7.44
N TYR A 112 -6.23 7.25 8.63
CA TYR A 112 -5.50 6.63 9.73
C TYR A 112 -5.15 5.16 9.46
N GLN A 113 -6.07 4.39 8.85
CA GLN A 113 -5.82 2.98 8.53
C GLN A 113 -4.71 2.84 7.49
N SER A 114 -4.79 3.59 6.39
CA SER A 114 -3.78 3.57 5.31
C SER A 114 -2.38 4.01 5.77
N LYS A 115 -2.31 4.89 6.76
CA LYS A 115 -1.06 5.37 7.36
C LYS A 115 -0.44 4.38 8.35
N ASN A 116 -1.24 3.60 9.08
CA ASN A 116 -0.74 2.90 10.27
C ASN A 116 -0.99 1.38 10.30
N TYR A 117 -1.85 0.84 9.44
CA TYR A 117 -2.28 -0.56 9.51
C TYR A 117 -1.93 -1.35 8.24
N VAL A 118 -1.94 -2.67 8.40
CA VAL A 118 -1.80 -3.66 7.33
C VAL A 118 -2.90 -4.70 7.47
N CYS A 119 -3.52 -5.10 6.36
CA CYS A 119 -4.47 -6.21 6.34
C CYS A 119 -3.70 -7.50 6.06
N ILE A 120 -3.62 -8.39 7.05
CA ILE A 120 -2.84 -9.63 6.97
C ILE A 120 -3.62 -10.81 7.52
N LYS A 121 -3.27 -12.02 7.10
CA LYS A 121 -3.89 -13.25 7.55
C LYS A 121 -3.42 -13.57 8.98
N GLN A 122 -4.38 -13.78 9.88
CA GLN A 122 -4.14 -14.21 11.26
C GLN A 122 -3.98 -15.73 11.35
N LYS A 123 -3.54 -16.21 12.53
CA LYS A 123 -3.30 -17.65 12.78
C LYS A 123 -4.56 -18.48 12.59
N GLU A 124 -5.71 -17.92 12.95
CA GLU A 124 -7.04 -18.54 12.88
C GLU A 124 -7.61 -18.55 11.44
N GLY A 125 -6.87 -18.04 10.47
CA GLY A 125 -7.18 -18.16 9.05
C GLY A 125 -8.00 -17.03 8.44
N TYR A 126 -8.46 -16.05 9.23
CA TYR A 126 -9.13 -14.84 8.74
C TYR A 126 -8.15 -13.67 8.57
N CYS A 127 -8.49 -12.69 7.75
CA CYS A 127 -7.75 -11.45 7.56
C CYS A 127 -8.27 -10.37 8.49
N SER A 128 -7.38 -9.62 9.13
CA SER A 128 -7.76 -8.47 9.94
C SER A 128 -6.69 -7.39 9.92
N TRP A 129 -7.08 -6.19 10.36
CA TRP A 129 -6.16 -5.07 10.50
C TRP A 129 -5.18 -5.32 11.65
N SER A 130 -3.89 -5.27 11.34
CA SER A 130 -2.80 -5.29 12.31
C SER A 130 -2.02 -3.98 12.23
N ARG A 131 -1.49 -3.50 13.37
CA ARG A 131 -0.64 -2.31 13.40
C ARG A 131 0.61 -2.56 12.56
N GLY A 132 0.88 -1.69 11.60
CA GLY A 132 1.96 -1.86 10.62
C GLY A 132 3.37 -1.74 11.20
N TRP A 133 3.53 -1.19 12.41
CA TRP A 133 4.84 -1.04 13.05
C TRP A 133 5.23 -2.14 14.02
N THR A 134 4.26 -2.81 14.63
CA THR A 134 4.48 -3.84 15.65
C THR A 134 5.25 -5.01 15.03
N PRO A 135 6.19 -5.68 15.71
CA PRO A 135 6.73 -6.96 15.26
C PRO A 135 5.63 -8.03 15.15
N PRO A 136 5.83 -9.15 14.41
CA PRO A 136 4.91 -10.28 14.50
C PRO A 136 4.94 -10.79 15.94
N ASP A 137 3.83 -10.63 16.65
CA ASP A 137 3.80 -10.99 18.06
C ASP A 137 3.78 -12.52 18.20
N LYS A 138 4.76 -13.07 18.93
CA LYS A 138 4.74 -14.48 19.32
C LYS A 138 3.79 -14.71 20.50
N SER A 139 3.22 -13.66 21.08
CA SER A 139 2.40 -13.74 22.30
C SER A 139 1.40 -12.58 22.42
N VAL A 140 0.31 -12.57 21.66
CA VAL A 140 -0.89 -11.82 22.09
C VAL A 140 -2.13 -12.69 21.95
N ILE A 141 -2.54 -13.14 23.12
CA ILE A 141 -3.86 -13.65 23.49
C ILE A 141 -4.88 -12.53 23.27
N ASN A 142 -6.03 -12.91 22.72
CA ASN A 142 -7.33 -12.23 22.75
C ASN A 142 -7.35 -10.83 23.39
N THR A 143 -7.45 -9.81 22.55
CA THR A 143 -8.36 -8.69 22.81
C THR A 143 -8.94 -8.24 21.47
N THR A 144 -10.18 -8.68 21.23
CA THR A 144 -11.16 -7.85 20.53
C THR A 144 -11.26 -6.55 21.31
N ASP A 145 -10.93 -5.43 20.67
CA ASP A 145 -11.26 -4.10 21.15
C ASP A 145 -12.09 -3.40 20.07
N PRO A 146 -13.05 -2.55 20.48
CA PRO A 146 -14.30 -2.22 19.79
C PRO A 146 -14.15 -1.42 18.48
#